data_AF-A0A090M2I2-F1
#
_entry.id   AF-A0A090M2I2-F1
#
_cell.length_a   1.000
_cell.length_b   1.000
_cell.length_c   1.000
_cell.angle_alpha   90.00
_cell.angle_beta   90.00
_cell.angle_gamma   90.00
#
_symmetry.space_group_name_H-M   'P 1'
#
loop_
_entity.id
_entity.type
_entity.pdbx_description
1 polymer ?
#
loop_
_entity_poly.entity_id
_entity_poly.type
_entity_poly.pdbx_seq_one_letter_code
_entity_poly.pdbx_strand_id
1 'polypeptide(L)'
;MTSASACSRRIADKLLQRWTLTAETCPVEQCRHVPLMLERSDDPSCMFWCPSAETYVVDGAHGARDVSTSARGSEDGSAAIADDRTTEVSVETLGDASGAVAEKLLSGWTLTGDACPMPGCHTPLVRNSAGEMFCARHAMYVRAESAVSRPPAGTAAAAATNANAGDGQRRSVRGTMIDADVIASERRTFDALEAKLERAREALERSVDPEDTRSYLRLIDDLHASMKALQTSPL
;
A
#
# COMPACT_ATOMS: atom_id res chain seq x y z
N MET A 1 12.48 -38.24 -2.35
CA MET A 1 11.78 -37.23 -1.53
C MET A 1 12.70 -36.02 -1.38
N THR A 2 12.64 -35.08 -2.31
CA THR A 2 13.41 -33.82 -2.25
C THR A 2 12.74 -32.92 -1.22
N SER A 3 13.44 -32.64 -0.12
CA SER A 3 12.95 -31.73 0.93
C SER A 3 12.70 -30.34 0.33
N ALA A 4 11.59 -29.69 0.67
CA ALA A 4 11.26 -28.33 0.23
C ALA A 4 12.42 -27.33 0.45
N SER A 5 13.24 -27.56 1.49
CA SER A 5 14.44 -26.78 1.78
C SER A 5 15.54 -26.87 0.71
N ALA A 6 15.65 -27.98 -0.02
CA ALA A 6 16.59 -28.12 -1.12
C ALA A 6 16.12 -27.37 -2.38
N CYS A 7 14.81 -27.33 -2.61
CA CYS A 7 14.22 -26.59 -3.74
C CYS A 7 14.45 -25.08 -3.61
N SER A 8 14.18 -24.49 -2.44
CA SER A 8 14.36 -23.05 -2.21
C SER A 8 15.83 -22.61 -2.36
N ARG A 9 16.79 -23.45 -1.95
CA ARG A 9 18.22 -23.17 -2.13
C ARG A 9 18.61 -23.12 -3.61
N ARG A 10 18.10 -24.06 -4.41
CA ARG A 10 18.37 -24.11 -5.86
C ARG A 10 17.75 -22.92 -6.60
N ILE A 11 16.56 -22.50 -6.18
CA ILE A 11 15.94 -21.28 -6.69
C ILE A 11 16.84 -20.09 -6.40
N ALA A 12 17.30 -19.93 -5.16
CA ALA A 12 18.21 -18.84 -4.79
C ALA A 12 19.51 -18.85 -5.62
N ASP A 13 20.14 -20.02 -5.78
CA ASP A 13 21.38 -20.16 -6.56
C ASP A 13 21.19 -19.77 -8.03
N LYS A 14 20.03 -20.09 -8.63
CA LYS A 14 19.72 -19.76 -10.02
C LYS A 14 19.34 -18.28 -10.21
N LEU A 15 18.66 -17.67 -9.24
CA LEU A 15 18.42 -16.21 -9.26
C LEU A 15 19.74 -15.43 -9.24
N LEU A 16 20.76 -15.90 -8.48
CA LEU A 16 22.11 -15.31 -8.49
C LEU A 16 22.81 -15.45 -9.85
N GLN A 17 22.49 -16.51 -10.60
CA GLN A 17 22.97 -16.73 -11.97
C GLN A 17 22.17 -15.94 -13.01
N ARG A 18 21.32 -14.98 -12.59
CA ARG A 18 20.46 -14.14 -13.44
C ARG A 18 19.31 -14.88 -14.13
N TRP A 19 18.88 -16.01 -13.59
CA TRP A 19 17.67 -16.68 -14.04
C TRP A 19 16.43 -15.98 -13.47
N THR A 20 15.29 -16.14 -14.12
CA THR A 20 14.03 -15.52 -13.72
C THR A 20 13.04 -16.59 -13.27
N LEU A 21 12.35 -16.36 -12.16
CA LEU A 21 11.27 -17.22 -11.70
C LEU A 21 10.00 -16.89 -12.51
N THR A 22 9.37 -17.91 -13.09
CA THR A 22 8.19 -17.76 -13.93
C THR A 22 6.92 -18.01 -13.13
N ALA A 23 5.78 -17.53 -13.64
CA ALA A 23 4.46 -17.84 -13.08
C ALA A 23 4.00 -19.27 -13.39
N GLU A 24 4.67 -19.93 -14.34
CA GLU A 24 4.37 -21.30 -14.75
C GLU A 24 4.89 -22.29 -13.69
N THR A 25 4.09 -23.31 -13.40
CA THR A 25 4.44 -24.35 -12.42
C THR A 25 4.77 -25.65 -13.14
N CYS A 26 5.63 -26.48 -12.51
CA CYS A 26 6.03 -27.74 -13.11
C CYS A 26 4.81 -28.68 -13.28
N PRO A 27 4.57 -29.23 -14.49
CA PRO A 27 3.43 -30.12 -14.76
C PRO A 27 3.55 -31.50 -14.10
N VAL A 28 4.70 -31.82 -13.52
CA VAL A 28 4.91 -33.09 -12.82
C VAL A 28 4.26 -32.99 -11.43
N GLU A 29 3.18 -33.74 -11.21
CA GLU A 29 2.43 -33.82 -9.93
C GLU A 29 3.31 -34.07 -8.69
N GLN A 30 4.38 -34.85 -8.88
CA GLN A 30 5.35 -35.17 -7.82
C GLN A 30 6.16 -33.94 -7.37
N CYS A 31 6.19 -32.88 -8.18
CA CYS A 31 6.91 -31.63 -7.91
C CYS A 31 6.03 -30.55 -7.25
N ARG A 32 4.81 -30.86 -6.78
CA ARG A 32 3.97 -29.97 -5.93
C ARG A 32 3.87 -28.51 -6.41
N HIS A 33 3.65 -28.26 -7.70
CA HIS A 33 3.47 -26.92 -8.25
C HIS A 33 4.68 -25.98 -8.04
N VAL A 34 5.89 -26.53 -8.03
CA VAL A 34 7.11 -25.73 -7.93
C VAL A 34 7.23 -24.82 -9.17
N PRO A 35 7.54 -23.51 -8.99
CA PRO A 35 7.64 -22.58 -10.10
C PRO A 35 8.85 -22.90 -10.99
N LEU A 36 8.64 -22.78 -12.31
CA LEU A 36 9.69 -22.98 -13.31
C LEU A 36 10.62 -21.76 -13.36
N MET A 37 11.88 -22.00 -13.69
CA MET A 37 12.88 -20.95 -13.88
C MET A 37 13.28 -20.85 -15.34
N LEU A 38 13.44 -19.63 -15.82
CA LEU A 38 13.86 -19.30 -17.18
C LEU A 38 15.25 -18.71 -17.17
N GLU A 39 16.12 -19.21 -18.02
CA GLU A 39 17.43 -18.59 -18.24
C GLU A 39 17.28 -17.30 -19.05
N ARG A 40 17.99 -16.24 -18.64
CA ARG A 40 18.05 -14.98 -19.39
C ARG A 40 19.09 -15.11 -20.51
N SER A 41 18.75 -15.88 -21.53
CA SER A 41 19.51 -15.98 -22.78
C SER A 41 18.79 -15.18 -23.86
N ASP A 42 19.54 -14.54 -24.76
CA ASP A 42 19.00 -13.87 -25.96
C ASP A 42 18.57 -14.88 -27.04
N ASP A 43 18.72 -16.18 -26.77
CA ASP A 43 18.32 -17.28 -27.65
C ASP A 43 16.81 -17.52 -27.61
N PRO A 44 16.16 -17.75 -28.76
CA PRO A 44 14.72 -18.05 -28.84
C PRO A 44 14.33 -19.41 -28.26
N SER A 45 15.31 -20.22 -27.83
CA SER A 45 15.12 -21.50 -27.16
C SER A 45 15.27 -21.39 -25.65
N CYS A 46 14.64 -20.38 -25.03
CA CYS A 46 14.61 -20.28 -23.58
C CYS A 46 13.93 -21.52 -22.99
N MET A 47 14.73 -22.45 -22.47
CA MET A 47 14.23 -23.68 -21.86
C MET A 47 13.77 -23.42 -20.43
N PHE A 48 12.58 -23.89 -20.09
CA PHE A 48 12.10 -23.87 -18.71
C PHE A 48 12.82 -24.95 -17.90
N TRP A 49 13.19 -24.64 -16.66
CA TRP A 49 13.89 -25.56 -15.77
C TRP A 49 13.17 -25.71 -14.44
N CYS A 50 13.05 -26.96 -13.95
CA CYS A 50 12.40 -27.27 -12.69
C CYS A 50 13.43 -27.48 -11.57
N PRO A 51 13.41 -26.69 -10.47
CA PRO A 51 14.36 -26.84 -9.36
C PRO A 51 14.15 -28.09 -8.49
N SER A 52 12.96 -28.67 -8.53
CA SER A 52 12.63 -29.90 -7.78
C SER A 52 13.16 -31.15 -8.49
N ALA A 53 13.01 -31.21 -9.81
CA ALA A 53 13.44 -32.35 -10.64
C ALA A 53 14.82 -32.16 -11.27
N GLU A 54 15.41 -30.96 -11.17
CA GLU A 54 16.68 -30.55 -11.79
C GLU A 54 16.75 -30.77 -13.31
N THR A 55 15.60 -30.89 -13.94
CA THR A 55 15.47 -31.15 -15.37
C THR A 55 14.85 -29.97 -16.09
N TYR A 56 15.23 -29.82 -17.35
CA TYR A 56 14.51 -28.94 -18.27
C TYR A 56 13.15 -29.54 -18.59
N VAL A 57 12.14 -28.70 -18.58
CA VAL A 57 10.79 -29.00 -19.04
C VAL A 57 10.70 -28.46 -20.46
N VAL A 58 10.72 -29.37 -21.42
CA VAL A 58 10.44 -29.07 -22.81
C VAL A 58 8.95 -29.26 -23.01
N ASP A 59 8.18 -28.18 -23.06
CA ASP A 59 6.77 -28.26 -23.43
C ASP A 59 6.55 -27.76 -24.86
N GLY A 60 6.07 -28.67 -25.71
CA GLY A 60 5.39 -28.32 -26.96
C GLY A 60 3.96 -27.82 -26.74
N ALA A 61 3.64 -27.22 -25.58
CA ALA A 61 2.26 -27.01 -25.18
C ALA A 61 1.96 -25.81 -24.27
N HIS A 62 2.76 -24.73 -24.20
CA HIS A 62 2.32 -23.52 -23.47
C HIS A 62 2.52 -22.25 -24.28
N GLY A 63 1.39 -21.72 -24.73
CA GLY A 63 1.26 -20.61 -25.66
C GLY A 63 1.83 -19.30 -25.13
N ALA A 64 2.67 -18.70 -25.96
CA ALA A 64 2.92 -17.28 -25.93
C ALA A 64 1.58 -16.53 -25.98
N ARG A 65 1.14 -15.97 -24.84
CA ARG A 65 0.21 -14.85 -24.87
C ARG A 65 1.03 -13.59 -25.09
N ASP A 66 1.13 -13.23 -26.37
CA ASP A 66 1.37 -11.87 -26.82
C ASP A 66 0.50 -10.90 -26.01
N VAL A 67 1.15 -9.93 -25.38
CA VAL A 67 0.49 -8.74 -24.86
C VAL A 67 0.20 -7.85 -26.05
N SER A 68 -1.02 -7.89 -26.60
CA SER A 68 -1.60 -6.80 -27.40
C SER A 68 -3.09 -7.02 -27.70
N THR A 69 -3.89 -6.20 -27.03
CA THR A 69 -5.03 -5.46 -27.61
C THR A 69 -6.17 -6.23 -28.28
N SER A 70 -7.33 -6.27 -27.60
CA SER A 70 -8.63 -5.74 -28.08
C SER A 70 -9.82 -6.54 -27.57
N ALA A 71 -10.80 -5.79 -27.09
CA ALA A 71 -12.12 -6.20 -26.68
C ALA A 71 -12.81 -7.19 -27.64
N ARG A 72 -13.52 -8.16 -27.06
CA ARG A 72 -14.93 -8.48 -27.32
C ARG A 72 -15.38 -9.58 -26.35
N GLY A 73 -16.55 -9.37 -25.75
CA GLY A 73 -17.13 -10.29 -24.78
C GLY A 73 -17.63 -11.59 -25.41
N SER A 74 -17.87 -12.59 -24.56
CA SER A 74 -19.06 -13.44 -24.60
C SER A 74 -19.06 -14.33 -23.36
N GLU A 75 -20.21 -14.31 -22.71
CA GLU A 75 -20.76 -15.22 -21.71
C GLU A 75 -20.59 -16.74 -21.94
N ASP A 76 -20.93 -17.46 -20.85
CA ASP A 76 -21.22 -18.89 -20.68
C ASP A 76 -20.08 -19.86 -20.28
N GLY A 77 -20.33 -20.56 -19.15
CA GLY A 77 -19.69 -21.84 -18.83
C GLY A 77 -19.38 -22.09 -17.37
N SER A 78 -20.41 -22.34 -16.57
CA SER A 78 -20.34 -22.87 -15.19
C SER A 78 -19.87 -24.34 -15.18
N ALA A 79 -18.91 -24.69 -14.31
CA ALA A 79 -18.79 -26.04 -13.76
C ALA A 79 -17.99 -26.03 -12.44
N ALA A 80 -18.62 -26.61 -11.42
CA ALA A 80 -18.25 -26.63 -10.02
C ALA A 80 -17.07 -27.54 -9.68
N ILE A 81 -16.38 -27.25 -8.57
CA ILE A 81 -15.83 -28.27 -7.65
C ILE A 81 -16.06 -27.76 -6.22
N ALA A 82 -16.57 -28.63 -5.36
CA ALA A 82 -16.97 -28.36 -3.98
C ALA A 82 -15.86 -28.68 -2.95
N ASP A 83 -15.76 -27.80 -1.94
CA ASP A 83 -15.57 -28.02 -0.49
C ASP A 83 -14.42 -28.89 0.07
N ASP A 84 -13.46 -28.25 0.75
CA ASP A 84 -12.81 -28.81 1.96
C ASP A 84 -12.54 -27.72 3.01
N ARG A 85 -13.50 -27.60 3.93
CA ARG A 85 -13.45 -27.17 5.33
C ARG A 85 -12.40 -26.13 5.80
N THR A 86 -12.89 -24.89 5.90
CA THR A 86 -12.95 -24.08 7.14
C THR A 86 -11.75 -24.07 8.08
N THR A 87 -10.84 -23.11 7.83
CA THR A 87 -10.55 -22.09 8.86
C THR A 87 -11.02 -20.75 8.32
N GLU A 88 -12.29 -20.46 8.57
CA GLU A 88 -12.94 -19.17 8.42
C GLU A 88 -12.31 -18.16 9.40
N VAL A 89 -11.11 -17.69 9.07
CA VAL A 89 -10.65 -16.37 9.50
C VAL A 89 -11.15 -15.41 8.44
N SER A 90 -12.03 -14.49 8.80
CA SER A 90 -12.58 -13.46 7.91
C SER A 90 -11.50 -12.83 7.04
N VAL A 91 -11.40 -13.29 5.78
CA VAL A 91 -10.54 -12.74 4.73
C VAL A 91 -11.24 -11.54 4.10
N GLU A 92 -11.65 -10.60 4.94
CA GLU A 92 -12.22 -9.32 4.52
C GLU A 92 -11.43 -8.14 5.12
N THR A 93 -10.26 -8.42 5.71
CA THR A 93 -9.44 -7.37 6.36
C THR A 93 -7.93 -7.63 6.32
N LEU A 94 -7.48 -8.80 5.85
CA LEU A 94 -6.05 -9.13 5.73
C LEU A 94 -5.43 -8.71 4.38
N GLY A 95 -6.24 -8.60 3.33
CA GLY A 95 -5.81 -8.17 1.99
C GLY A 95 -5.61 -6.66 1.87
N ASP A 96 -6.27 -5.86 2.71
CA ASP A 96 -6.25 -4.40 2.59
C ASP A 96 -4.97 -3.77 3.15
N ALA A 97 -4.32 -4.43 4.10
CA ALA A 97 -3.10 -3.90 4.71
C ALA A 97 -1.93 -3.86 3.72
N SER A 98 -1.75 -4.89 2.90
CA SER A 98 -0.68 -4.92 1.89
C SER A 98 -0.93 -3.93 0.75
N GLY A 99 -2.20 -3.78 0.32
CA GLY A 99 -2.62 -2.78 -0.65
C GLY A 99 -2.36 -1.35 -0.15
N ALA A 100 -2.76 -1.05 1.08
CA ALA A 100 -2.54 0.27 1.68
C ALA A 100 -1.05 0.58 1.91
N VAL A 101 -0.23 -0.42 2.24
CA VAL A 101 1.24 -0.26 2.28
C VAL A 101 1.78 0.07 0.89
N ALA A 102 1.37 -0.68 -0.14
CA ALA A 102 1.83 -0.46 -1.51
C ALA A 102 1.47 0.94 -2.02
N GLU A 103 0.26 1.42 -1.74
CA GLU A 103 -0.18 2.76 -2.13
C GLU A 103 0.66 3.87 -1.48
N LYS A 104 1.02 3.71 -0.20
CA LYS A 104 1.92 4.65 0.49
C LYS A 104 3.33 4.63 -0.10
N LEU A 105 3.85 3.45 -0.46
CA LEU A 105 5.15 3.34 -1.13
C LEU A 105 5.15 4.06 -2.49
N LEU A 106 4.09 3.90 -3.29
CA LEU A 106 3.91 4.62 -4.55
C LEU A 106 3.80 6.14 -4.35
N SER A 107 3.27 6.56 -3.19
CA SER A 107 3.19 7.96 -2.77
C SER A 107 4.52 8.53 -2.26
N GLY A 108 5.63 7.77 -2.33
CA GLY A 108 6.96 8.20 -1.89
C GLY A 108 7.25 7.98 -0.40
N TRP A 109 6.46 7.15 0.28
CA TRP A 109 6.76 6.73 1.66
C TRP A 109 7.76 5.57 1.64
N THR A 110 8.47 5.37 2.73
CA THR A 110 9.49 4.31 2.88
C THR A 110 9.06 3.30 3.93
N LEU A 111 9.23 2.01 3.68
CA LEU A 111 9.04 0.98 4.71
C LEU A 111 10.10 1.11 5.82
N THR A 112 9.65 1.04 7.07
CA THR A 112 10.51 1.00 8.25
C THR A 112 10.69 -0.46 8.70
N GLY A 113 11.79 -0.77 9.37
CA GLY A 113 12.02 -2.09 9.97
C GLY A 113 11.21 -2.36 11.25
N ASP A 114 10.38 -1.40 11.67
CA ASP A 114 9.57 -1.45 12.88
C ASP A 114 8.14 -1.93 12.58
N ALA A 115 7.59 -2.74 13.47
CA ALA A 115 6.21 -3.20 13.40
C ALA A 115 5.26 -2.30 14.22
N CYS A 116 3.98 -2.31 13.87
CA CYS A 116 2.96 -1.58 14.64
C CYS A 116 2.90 -2.07 16.11
N PRO A 117 2.85 -1.15 17.11
CA PRO A 117 2.81 -1.52 18.52
C PRO A 117 1.44 -2.05 18.99
N MET A 118 0.43 -2.05 18.11
CA MET A 118 -0.90 -2.56 18.46
C MET A 118 -0.86 -4.08 18.67
N PRO A 119 -1.45 -4.60 19.76
CA PRO A 119 -1.47 -6.04 20.03
C PRO A 119 -2.20 -6.78 18.89
N GLY A 120 -1.56 -7.80 18.33
CA GLY A 120 -2.09 -8.55 17.18
C GLY A 120 -1.85 -7.89 15.82
N CYS A 121 -1.12 -6.76 15.76
CA CYS A 121 -0.70 -6.14 14.51
C CYS A 121 0.76 -6.44 14.20
N HIS A 122 1.01 -7.07 13.06
CA HIS A 122 2.38 -7.31 12.55
C HIS A 122 2.68 -6.53 11.27
N THR A 123 1.82 -5.58 10.91
CA THR A 123 2.02 -4.73 9.73
C THR A 123 3.25 -3.84 9.92
N PRO A 124 4.18 -3.81 8.95
CA PRO A 124 5.34 -2.93 9.02
C PRO A 124 4.90 -1.46 8.92
N LEU A 125 5.56 -0.59 9.69
CA LEU A 125 5.30 0.84 9.65
C LEU A 125 5.91 1.44 8.37
N VAL A 126 5.25 2.46 7.84
CA VAL A 126 5.79 3.29 6.75
C VAL A 126 6.10 4.68 7.27
N ARG A 127 7.14 5.31 6.73
CA ARG A 127 7.66 6.62 7.09
C ARG A 127 7.54 7.59 5.91
N ASN A 128 7.07 8.81 6.15
CA ASN A 128 7.13 9.88 5.14
C ASN A 128 8.46 10.66 5.17
N SER A 129 8.61 11.59 4.22
CA SER A 129 9.77 12.50 4.16
C SER A 129 9.87 13.44 5.37
N ALA A 130 8.76 13.71 6.06
CA ALA A 130 8.72 14.48 7.31
C ALA A 130 9.13 13.66 8.56
N GLY A 131 9.34 12.35 8.42
CA GLY A 131 9.74 11.45 9.52
C GLY A 131 8.59 10.88 10.35
N GLU A 132 7.34 11.07 9.92
CA GLU A 132 6.16 10.52 10.60
C GLU A 132 5.98 9.05 10.26
N MET A 133 5.73 8.21 11.28
CA MET A 133 5.46 6.78 11.09
C MET A 133 3.96 6.49 11.09
N PHE A 134 3.53 5.62 10.19
CA PHE A 134 2.13 5.30 9.96
C PHE A 134 1.93 3.79 9.81
N CYS A 135 0.88 3.27 10.44
CA CYS A 135 0.44 1.88 10.28
C CYS A 135 -0.69 1.81 9.26
N ALA A 136 -0.44 1.13 8.13
CA ALA A 136 -1.41 1.00 7.05
C ALA A 136 -2.63 0.13 7.41
N ARG A 137 -2.50 -0.79 8.37
CA ARG A 137 -3.63 -1.64 8.83
C ARG A 137 -4.60 -0.87 9.73
N HIS A 138 -4.08 -0.07 10.65
CA HIS A 138 -4.89 0.65 11.64
C HIS A 138 -5.17 2.11 11.24
N ALA A 139 -4.67 2.54 10.09
CA ALA A 139 -4.73 3.91 9.60
C ALA A 139 -4.31 4.96 10.64
N MET A 140 -3.33 4.63 11.49
CA MET A 140 -2.92 5.45 12.63
C MET A 140 -1.45 5.86 12.54
N TYR A 141 -1.16 7.07 13.00
CA TYR A 141 0.20 7.55 13.18
C TYR A 141 0.77 7.03 14.48
N VAL A 142 1.96 6.44 14.41
CA VAL A 142 2.71 6.00 15.58
C VAL A 142 3.79 7.05 15.81
N ARG A 143 3.68 7.80 16.90
CA ARG A 143 4.78 8.65 17.35
C ARG A 143 5.81 7.76 18.04
N ALA A 144 7.07 7.82 17.62
CA ALA A 144 8.16 7.26 18.42
C ALA A 144 8.33 8.14 19.66
N GLU A 145 7.57 7.85 20.72
CA GLU A 145 8.02 8.23 22.05
C GLU A 145 9.14 7.25 22.41
N SER A 146 10.37 7.75 22.44
CA SER A 146 11.59 7.02 22.87
C SER A 146 12.40 6.30 21.78
N ALA A 147 12.90 7.03 20.78
CA ALA A 147 14.29 6.77 20.39
C ALA A 147 15.18 7.39 21.48
N VAL A 148 15.44 6.61 22.53
CA VAL A 148 16.47 6.90 23.52
C VAL A 148 17.72 7.37 22.80
N SER A 149 18.13 8.59 23.10
CA SER A 149 19.42 9.17 22.76
C SER A 149 20.51 8.15 23.05
N ARG A 150 21.03 7.49 22.01
CA ARG A 150 22.36 6.88 22.11
C ARG A 150 23.35 8.01 21.83
N PRO A 151 24.08 8.53 22.84
CA PRO A 151 25.08 9.55 22.58
C PRO A 151 26.19 8.93 21.72
N PRO A 152 26.63 9.58 20.63
CA PRO A 152 27.92 9.24 20.05
C PRO A 152 29.00 9.69 21.06
N ALA A 153 29.59 8.70 21.74
CA ALA A 153 30.85 8.91 22.44
C ALA A 153 31.92 9.25 21.38
N GLY A 154 32.49 10.46 21.46
CA GLY A 154 33.54 10.88 20.54
C GLY A 154 33.93 12.35 20.67
N THR A 155 34.73 12.64 21.71
CA THR A 155 35.77 13.69 21.78
C THR A 155 35.43 15.20 21.74
N ALA A 156 35.60 15.80 22.93
CA ALA A 156 36.36 17.02 23.26
C ALA A 156 36.03 18.40 22.62
N ALA A 157 35.45 19.25 23.49
CA ALA A 157 35.85 20.61 23.84
C ALA A 157 36.24 21.65 22.77
N ALA A 158 35.47 22.74 22.69
CA ALA A 158 35.96 24.09 22.97
C ALA A 158 34.80 25.08 23.12
N ALA A 159 34.92 25.94 24.13
CA ALA A 159 34.04 27.08 24.37
C ALA A 159 34.14 28.11 23.23
N ALA A 160 33.00 28.66 22.84
CA ALA A 160 32.90 30.02 22.33
C ALA A 160 31.50 30.56 22.61
N THR A 161 31.40 31.41 23.62
CA THR A 161 30.36 32.44 23.71
C THR A 161 30.29 33.21 22.40
N ASN A 162 29.11 33.30 21.82
CA ASN A 162 28.74 34.47 21.05
C ASN A 162 27.23 34.72 21.19
N ALA A 163 26.94 35.90 21.75
CA ALA A 163 25.64 36.52 21.71
C ALA A 163 25.23 36.71 20.25
N ASN A 164 23.98 36.38 19.92
CA ASN A 164 23.34 37.00 18.77
C ASN A 164 21.87 37.28 19.08
N ALA A 165 21.63 38.50 19.56
CA ALA A 165 20.33 39.14 19.54
C ALA A 165 20.09 39.62 18.10
N GLY A 166 19.23 38.91 17.35
CA GLY A 166 18.91 39.34 15.99
C GLY A 166 18.24 38.29 15.08
N ASP A 167 17.32 37.46 15.57
CA ASP A 167 16.65 36.44 14.73
C ASP A 167 15.15 36.24 15.02
N GLY A 168 14.49 37.30 15.51
CA GLY A 168 13.03 37.29 15.77
C GLY A 168 12.18 37.57 14.53
N GLN A 169 12.69 38.39 13.60
CA GLN A 169 11.86 38.93 12.51
C GLN A 169 11.69 37.96 11.33
N ARG A 170 12.71 37.16 11.00
CA ARG A 170 12.65 36.21 9.87
C ARG A 170 11.83 34.96 10.19
N ARG A 171 11.82 34.53 11.47
CA ARG A 171 10.97 33.42 11.94
C ARG A 171 9.48 33.79 11.95
N SER A 172 9.16 35.04 12.30
CA SER A 172 7.77 35.54 12.32
C SER A 172 7.14 35.64 10.92
N VAL A 173 7.87 36.14 9.93
CA VAL A 173 7.37 36.21 8.54
C VAL A 173 7.17 34.81 7.93
N ARG A 174 8.04 33.85 8.25
CA ARG A 174 7.92 32.47 7.76
C ARG A 174 6.80 31.68 8.46
N GLY A 175 6.56 31.95 9.75
CA GLY A 175 5.41 31.39 10.48
C GLY A 175 4.07 31.88 9.91
N THR A 176 3.92 33.20 9.73
CA THR A 176 2.69 33.80 9.18
C THR A 176 2.36 33.36 7.76
N MET A 177 3.37 33.10 6.91
CA MET A 177 3.15 32.52 5.57
C MET A 177 2.68 31.07 5.63
N ILE A 178 3.24 30.24 6.52
CA ILE A 178 2.80 28.85 6.70
C ILE A 178 1.36 28.81 7.23
N ASP A 179 1.03 29.66 8.21
CA ASP A 179 -0.33 29.76 8.75
C ASP A 179 -1.33 30.19 7.66
N ALA A 180 -0.96 31.13 6.79
CA ALA A 180 -1.80 31.56 5.67
C ALA A 180 -2.02 30.44 4.63
N ASP A 181 -0.99 29.65 4.32
CA ASP A 181 -1.09 28.52 3.41
C ASP A 181 -1.93 27.36 3.99
N VAL A 182 -1.82 27.12 5.30
CA VAL A 182 -2.65 26.14 6.03
C VAL A 182 -4.11 26.58 6.00
N ILE A 183 -4.42 27.83 6.35
CA ILE A 183 -5.79 28.38 6.30
C ILE A 183 -6.35 28.34 4.87
N ALA A 184 -5.52 28.66 3.86
CA ALA A 184 -5.92 28.57 2.46
C ALA A 184 -6.15 27.12 2.02
N SER A 185 -5.36 26.17 2.53
CA SER A 185 -5.52 24.74 2.27
C SER A 185 -6.79 24.19 2.90
N GLU A 186 -7.08 24.57 4.14
CA GLU A 186 -8.32 24.23 4.84
C GLU A 186 -9.53 24.72 4.04
N ARG A 187 -9.55 26.00 3.65
CA ARG A 187 -10.61 26.57 2.80
C ARG A 187 -10.81 25.78 1.51
N ARG A 188 -9.73 25.45 0.79
CA ARG A 188 -9.80 24.63 -0.44
C ARG A 188 -10.40 23.25 -0.18
N THR A 189 -10.05 22.61 0.95
CA THR A 189 -10.62 21.32 1.32
C THR A 189 -12.10 21.42 1.67
N PHE A 190 -12.51 22.50 2.36
CA PHE A 190 -13.92 22.75 2.66
C PHE A 190 -14.74 23.03 1.41
N ASP A 191 -14.27 23.89 0.51
CA ASP A 191 -14.95 24.19 -0.76
C ASP A 191 -15.11 22.92 -1.62
N ALA A 192 -14.09 22.06 -1.64
CA ALA A 192 -14.14 20.79 -2.36
C ALA A 192 -15.13 19.79 -1.74
N LEU A 193 -15.32 19.82 -0.41
CA LEU A 193 -16.30 18.99 0.29
C LEU A 193 -17.72 19.51 0.05
N GLU A 194 -17.93 20.82 0.11
CA GLU A 194 -19.23 21.43 -0.18
C GLU A 194 -19.68 21.12 -1.62
N ALA A 195 -18.77 21.25 -2.59
CA ALA A 195 -19.05 20.87 -3.98
C ALA A 195 -19.38 19.37 -4.16
N LYS A 196 -18.82 18.49 -3.32
CA LYS A 196 -19.14 17.05 -3.35
C LYS A 196 -20.50 16.76 -2.71
N LEU A 197 -20.85 17.46 -1.63
CA LEU A 197 -22.16 17.34 -0.98
C LEU A 197 -23.29 17.84 -1.88
N GLU A 198 -23.09 18.95 -2.60
CA GLU A 198 -24.09 19.46 -3.55
C GLU A 198 -24.31 18.47 -4.71
N ARG A 199 -23.24 17.88 -5.26
CA ARG A 199 -23.37 16.83 -6.28
C ARG A 199 -24.08 15.58 -5.76
N ALA A 200 -23.85 15.20 -4.50
CA ALA A 200 -24.55 14.09 -3.88
C ALA A 200 -26.05 14.40 -3.75
N ARG A 201 -26.39 15.62 -3.32
CA ARG A 201 -27.77 16.12 -3.24
C ARG A 201 -28.49 16.03 -4.59
N GLU A 202 -27.90 16.58 -5.65
CA GLU A 202 -28.47 16.53 -7.00
C GLU A 202 -28.60 15.08 -7.54
N ALA A 203 -27.66 14.20 -7.18
CA ALA A 203 -27.72 12.79 -7.57
C ALA A 203 -28.86 12.05 -6.88
N LEU A 204 -29.11 12.38 -5.61
CA LEU A 204 -30.21 11.84 -4.81
C LEU A 204 -31.56 12.41 -5.23
N GLU A 205 -31.64 13.68 -5.62
CA GLU A 205 -32.87 14.24 -6.22
C GLU A 205 -33.27 13.54 -7.53
N ARG A 206 -32.30 12.92 -8.22
CA ARG A 206 -32.54 12.08 -9.41
C ARG A 206 -32.89 10.62 -9.10
N SER A 207 -32.66 10.12 -7.89
CA SER A 207 -33.10 8.77 -7.49
C SER A 207 -34.58 8.74 -7.17
N VAL A 208 -35.29 7.74 -7.72
CA VAL A 208 -36.77 7.70 -7.78
C VAL A 208 -37.41 7.21 -6.47
N ASP A 209 -36.62 6.69 -5.53
CA ASP A 209 -37.11 6.14 -4.27
C ASP A 209 -37.30 7.24 -3.20
N PRO A 210 -38.55 7.59 -2.83
CA PRO A 210 -38.84 8.82 -2.07
C PRO A 210 -38.49 8.72 -0.58
N GLU A 211 -38.39 7.52 0.01
CA GLU A 211 -38.02 7.34 1.43
C GLU A 211 -36.51 7.38 1.66
N ASP A 212 -35.74 6.70 0.81
CA ASP A 212 -34.28 6.70 0.88
C ASP A 212 -33.73 8.09 0.53
N THR A 213 -34.27 8.73 -0.52
CA THR A 213 -33.88 10.09 -0.91
C THR A 213 -34.07 11.08 0.24
N ARG A 214 -35.19 11.01 0.98
CA ARG A 214 -35.43 11.91 2.13
C ARG A 214 -34.47 11.65 3.28
N SER A 215 -34.13 10.39 3.54
CA SER A 215 -33.21 10.00 4.60
C SER A 215 -31.78 10.46 4.30
N TYR A 216 -31.33 10.31 3.04
CA TYR A 216 -30.03 10.78 2.60
C TYR A 216 -29.93 12.31 2.51
N LEU A 217 -30.99 13.01 2.07
CA LEU A 217 -31.01 14.48 2.06
C LEU A 217 -30.87 15.05 3.49
N ARG A 218 -31.54 14.46 4.48
CA ARG A 218 -31.37 14.86 5.89
C ARG A 218 -29.93 14.66 6.38
N LEU A 219 -29.31 13.53 6.03
CA LEU A 219 -27.92 13.25 6.39
C LEU A 219 -26.96 14.27 5.75
N ILE A 220 -27.20 14.65 4.49
CA ILE A 220 -26.41 15.66 3.80
C ILE A 220 -26.57 17.05 4.46
N ASP A 221 -27.79 17.44 4.79
CA ASP A 221 -28.08 18.70 5.47
C ASP A 221 -27.42 18.73 6.88
N ASP A 222 -27.48 17.63 7.63
CA ASP A 222 -26.84 17.49 8.96
C ASP A 222 -25.31 17.59 8.87
N LEU A 223 -24.71 16.97 7.85
CA LEU A 223 -23.27 17.08 7.60
C LEU A 223 -22.86 18.50 7.20
N HIS A 224 -23.64 19.17 6.35
CA HIS A 224 -23.37 20.56 5.95
C HIS A 224 -23.50 21.52 7.14
N ALA A 225 -24.53 21.34 7.97
CA ALA A 225 -24.72 22.11 9.20
C ALA A 225 -23.55 21.89 10.20
N SER A 226 -23.11 20.64 10.36
CA SER A 226 -21.97 20.29 11.22
C SER A 226 -20.67 20.91 10.72
N MET A 227 -20.42 20.88 9.40
CA MET A 227 -19.25 21.52 8.80
C MET A 227 -19.27 23.04 8.98
N LYS A 228 -20.44 23.68 8.81
CA LYS A 228 -20.59 25.12 9.00
C LYS A 228 -20.39 25.53 10.47
N ALA A 229 -20.84 24.71 11.42
CA ALA A 229 -20.63 24.94 12.84
C ALA A 229 -19.14 24.91 13.23
N LEU A 230 -18.34 24.04 12.58
CA LEU A 230 -16.89 24.01 12.76
C LEU A 230 -16.21 25.26 12.19
N GLN A 231 -16.73 25.87 11.13
CA GLN A 231 -16.22 27.14 10.59
C GLN A 231 -16.54 28.36 11.47
N THR A 232 -17.67 28.33 12.18
CA THR A 232 -18.12 29.46 13.02
C THR A 232 -17.66 29.40 14.47
N SER A 233 -16.95 28.33 14.87
CA SER A 233 -16.40 28.21 16.22
C SER A 233 -15.07 28.97 16.30
N PRO A 234 -15.01 30.15 16.95
CA PRO A 234 -13.75 30.82 17.17
C PRO A 234 -12.93 30.05 18.22
N LEU A 235 -11.68 29.73 17.88
CA LEU A 235 -10.64 29.38 18.87
C LEU A 235 -10.23 30.63 19.66
#